data_AF-A0A3B9W4J7-F1
#
_entry.id   AF-A0A3B9W4J7-F1
#
_cell.length_a   1.000
_cell.length_b   1.000
_cell.length_c   1.000
_cell.angle_alpha   90.00
_cell.angle_beta   90.00
_cell.angle_gamma   90.00
#
_symmetry.space_group_name_H-M   'P 1'
#
loop_
_entity.id
_entity.type
_entity.pdbx_description
1 polymer ?
#
loop_
_entity_poly.entity_id
_entity_poly.type
_entity_poly.pdbx_seq_one_letter_code
_entity_poly.pdbx_strand_id
1 'polypeptide(L)'
;MDTVSAFHSTWFDAILLGVIAISVLVSFFRGFLREAISLCSWVLGIGLALKFSSAVAHSLFSWITSSVAAYIVAFIVIVVAVLLVGWLLTKVSKGIATITGIGILDRPLGLVFGFVRGVLVTTLMVMLVNVTSFAHSYWFVDSAMKTALNKPEQWIQHFIPDDVIDVSRWADHKERVLNGVASAHQLIAEHTESA
;
A
#
# COMPACT_ATOMS: atom_id res chain seq x y z
N MET A 1 20.06 -17.05 24.12
CA MET A 1 19.36 -17.52 22.89
C MET A 1 19.07 -16.30 22.02
N ASP A 2 20.11 -15.51 21.74
CA ASP A 2 19.95 -14.06 21.43
C ASP A 2 20.58 -13.71 20.06
N THR A 3 21.33 -14.64 19.48
CA THR A 3 21.98 -14.47 18.17
C THR A 3 21.06 -14.82 17.01
N VAL A 4 20.12 -15.76 17.21
CA VAL A 4 19.17 -16.20 16.17
C VAL A 4 18.04 -15.18 15.98
N SER A 5 17.53 -14.57 17.07
CA SER A 5 16.55 -13.48 17.00
C SER A 5 17.14 -12.22 16.36
N ALA A 6 18.40 -11.89 16.66
CA ALA A 6 19.13 -10.81 16.00
C ALA A 6 19.29 -11.07 14.48
N PHE A 7 19.63 -12.31 14.08
CA PHE A 7 19.70 -12.69 12.66
C PHE A 7 18.34 -12.57 11.96
N HIS A 8 17.25 -12.92 12.66
CA HIS A 8 15.89 -12.83 12.13
C HIS A 8 15.38 -11.38 11.99
N SER A 9 15.70 -10.49 12.92
CA SER A 9 15.38 -9.06 12.77
C SER A 9 16.16 -8.43 11.60
N THR A 10 17.42 -8.85 11.42
CA THR A 10 18.33 -8.26 10.42
C THR A 10 17.90 -8.54 8.97
N TRP A 11 17.35 -9.72 8.65
CA TRP A 11 16.92 -9.99 7.25
C TRP A 11 15.68 -9.18 6.87
N PHE A 12 14.75 -8.96 7.80
CA PHE A 12 13.58 -8.12 7.57
C PHE A 12 14.01 -6.67 7.35
N ASP A 13 14.89 -6.17 8.21
CA ASP A 13 15.50 -4.85 8.06
C ASP A 13 16.28 -4.72 6.73
N ALA A 14 16.98 -5.78 6.31
CA ALA A 14 17.69 -5.82 5.03
C ALA A 14 16.74 -5.80 3.81
N ILE A 15 15.57 -6.43 3.90
CA ILE A 15 14.54 -6.34 2.86
C ILE A 15 13.99 -4.92 2.78
N LEU A 16 13.61 -4.32 3.91
CA LEU A 16 13.08 -2.96 3.93
C LEU A 16 14.13 -1.95 3.40
N LEU A 17 15.38 -2.10 3.83
CA LEU A 17 16.49 -1.30 3.31
C LEU A 17 16.70 -1.53 1.80
N GLY A 18 16.58 -2.78 1.34
CA GLY A 18 16.63 -3.13 -0.07
C GLY A 18 15.52 -2.47 -0.88
N VAL A 19 14.28 -2.44 -0.37
CA VAL A 19 13.15 -1.75 -1.02
C VAL A 19 13.41 -0.25 -1.12
N ILE A 20 13.88 0.39 -0.04
CA ILE A 20 14.24 1.82 -0.05
C ILE A 20 15.38 2.07 -1.05
N ALA A 21 16.44 1.26 -1.01
CA ALA A 21 17.59 1.39 -1.89
C ALA A 21 17.20 1.24 -3.36
N ILE A 22 16.38 0.25 -3.71
CA ILE A 22 15.85 0.06 -5.06
C ILE A 22 14.99 1.27 -5.46
N SER A 23 14.13 1.78 -4.56
CA SER A 23 13.29 2.94 -4.84
C SER A 23 14.12 4.20 -5.13
N VAL A 24 15.15 4.45 -4.32
CA VAL A 24 16.13 5.52 -4.50
C VAL A 24 16.88 5.37 -5.82
N LEU A 25 17.39 4.16 -6.11
CA LEU A 25 18.18 3.87 -7.30
C LEU A 25 17.37 4.02 -8.58
N VAL A 26 16.15 3.46 -8.61
CA VAL A 26 15.22 3.61 -9.73
C VAL A 26 14.87 5.08 -9.97
N SER A 27 14.62 5.84 -8.90
CA SER A 27 14.28 7.26 -8.99
C SER A 27 15.46 8.13 -9.41
N PHE A 28 16.69 7.75 -9.06
CA PHE A 28 17.92 8.38 -9.54
C PHE A 28 18.10 8.20 -11.05
N PHE A 29 17.92 6.97 -11.56
CA PHE A 29 18.08 6.68 -12.98
C PHE A 29 16.94 7.25 -13.83
N ARG A 30 15.71 7.30 -13.31
CA ARG A 30 14.57 7.89 -14.00
C ARG A 30 14.55 9.41 -13.93
N GLY A 31 15.04 10.01 -12.84
CA GLY A 31 15.01 11.46 -12.58
C GLY A 31 13.68 11.92 -11.97
N PHE A 32 13.74 12.96 -11.13
CA PHE A 32 12.60 13.47 -10.35
C PHE A 32 11.36 13.79 -11.20
N LEU A 33 11.53 14.57 -12.26
CA LEU A 33 10.40 15.07 -13.05
C LEU A 33 9.56 13.94 -13.65
N ARG A 34 10.21 12.87 -14.12
CA ARG A 34 9.53 11.70 -14.68
C ARG A 34 8.79 10.92 -13.61
N GLU A 35 9.40 10.76 -12.44
CA GLU A 35 8.75 10.07 -11.33
C GLU A 35 7.57 10.89 -10.77
N ALA A 36 7.70 12.22 -10.71
CA ALA A 36 6.63 13.12 -10.31
C ALA A 36 5.45 13.07 -11.29
N ILE A 37 5.70 13.10 -12.61
CA ILE A 37 4.64 12.94 -13.62
C ILE A 37 3.94 11.59 -13.46
N SER A 38 4.70 10.50 -13.21
CA SER A 38 4.13 9.17 -13.01
C SER A 38 3.30 9.06 -11.73
N LEU A 39 3.71 9.68 -10.61
CA LEU A 39 2.90 9.69 -9.40
C LEU A 39 1.67 10.57 -9.57
N CYS A 40 1.82 11.75 -10.17
CA CYS A 40 0.68 12.62 -10.47
C CYS A 40 -0.34 11.93 -11.37
N SER A 41 0.08 11.18 -12.39
CA SER A 41 -0.85 10.45 -13.25
C SER A 41 -1.59 9.34 -12.50
N TRP A 42 -0.93 8.67 -11.56
CA TRP A 42 -1.59 7.69 -10.68
C TRP A 42 -2.61 8.35 -9.75
N VAL A 43 -2.22 9.41 -9.04
CA VAL A 43 -3.10 10.13 -8.11
C VAL A 43 -4.30 10.74 -8.84
N LEU A 44 -4.05 11.42 -9.96
CA LEU A 44 -5.10 11.98 -10.80
C LEU A 44 -5.96 10.88 -11.43
N GLY A 45 -5.36 9.78 -11.86
CA GLY A 45 -6.06 8.64 -12.44
C GLY A 45 -7.06 8.05 -11.46
N ILE A 46 -6.60 7.74 -10.25
CA ILE A 46 -7.47 7.22 -9.17
C ILE A 46 -8.51 8.26 -8.78
N GLY A 47 -8.12 9.52 -8.53
CA GLY A 47 -9.05 10.57 -8.11
C GLY A 47 -10.15 10.85 -9.14
N LEU A 48 -9.79 10.91 -10.44
CA LEU A 48 -10.75 11.05 -11.52
C LEU A 48 -11.62 9.80 -11.66
N ALA A 49 -11.05 8.60 -11.54
CA ALA A 49 -11.82 7.36 -11.63
C ALA A 49 -12.83 7.23 -10.49
N LEU A 50 -12.46 7.58 -9.25
CA LEU A 50 -13.40 7.63 -8.12
C LEU A 50 -14.54 8.62 -8.35
N LYS A 51 -14.24 9.79 -8.93
CA LYS A 51 -15.25 10.84 -9.17
C LYS A 51 -16.14 10.57 -10.39
N PHE A 52 -15.57 10.06 -11.49
CA PHE A 52 -16.23 10.00 -12.79
C PHE A 52 -16.62 8.60 -13.26
N SER A 53 -16.22 7.53 -12.55
CA SER A 53 -16.61 6.15 -12.90
C SER A 53 -18.12 5.99 -12.99
N SER A 54 -18.91 6.66 -12.15
CA SER A 54 -20.38 6.62 -12.22
C SER A 54 -20.94 7.19 -13.52
N ALA A 55 -20.44 8.35 -13.94
CA ALA A 55 -20.87 9.00 -15.17
C ALA A 55 -20.51 8.15 -16.40
N VAL A 56 -19.29 7.59 -16.43
CA VAL A 56 -18.81 6.77 -17.53
C VAL A 56 -19.50 5.39 -17.55
N ALA A 57 -19.80 4.81 -16.40
CA ALA A 57 -20.54 3.54 -16.29
C ALA A 57 -21.93 3.62 -16.91
N HIS A 58 -22.58 4.79 -16.85
CA HIS A 58 -23.90 5.01 -17.46
C HIS A 58 -23.90 4.79 -18.98
N SER A 59 -22.81 5.17 -19.66
CA SER A 59 -22.64 4.91 -21.10
C SER A 59 -22.30 3.44 -21.39
N LEU A 60 -21.82 2.68 -20.41
CA LEU A 60 -21.45 1.28 -20.54
C LEU A 60 -22.60 0.31 -20.23
N PHE A 61 -23.68 0.77 -19.59
CA PHE A 61 -24.85 -0.07 -19.30
C PHE A 61 -25.55 -0.61 -20.55
N SER A 62 -25.37 0.03 -21.72
CA SER A 62 -25.86 -0.52 -22.99
C SER A 62 -25.13 -1.80 -23.42
N TRP A 63 -23.94 -2.05 -22.90
CA TRP A 63 -23.09 -3.20 -23.26
C TRP A 63 -22.86 -4.18 -22.10
N ILE A 64 -23.01 -3.72 -20.86
CA ILE A 64 -22.74 -4.52 -19.66
C ILE A 64 -23.98 -4.56 -18.76
N THR A 65 -24.56 -5.74 -18.60
CA THR A 65 -25.77 -5.96 -17.78
C THR A 65 -25.51 -5.82 -16.28
N SER A 66 -24.30 -6.13 -15.82
CA SER A 66 -23.93 -6.02 -14.40
C SER A 66 -23.48 -4.61 -14.05
N SER A 67 -24.23 -3.94 -13.16
CA SER A 67 -23.91 -2.59 -12.72
C SER A 67 -22.50 -2.51 -12.13
N VAL A 68 -22.14 -3.45 -11.26
CA VAL A 68 -20.81 -3.50 -10.63
C VAL A 68 -19.69 -3.64 -11.66
N ALA A 69 -19.88 -4.52 -12.66
CA ALA A 69 -18.88 -4.70 -13.71
C ALA A 69 -18.70 -3.44 -14.56
N ALA A 70 -19.77 -2.73 -14.89
CA ALA A 70 -19.69 -1.47 -15.65
C ALA A 70 -18.93 -0.39 -14.89
N TYR A 71 -19.14 -0.28 -13.57
CA TYR A 71 -18.38 0.64 -12.70
C TYR A 71 -16.88 0.30 -12.66
N ILE A 72 -16.52 -0.98 -12.51
CA ILE A 72 -15.13 -1.42 -12.49
C ILE A 72 -14.46 -1.14 -13.83
N VAL A 73 -15.13 -1.44 -14.95
CA VAL A 73 -14.63 -1.17 -16.30
C VAL A 73 -14.44 0.33 -16.52
N ALA A 74 -15.43 1.16 -16.14
CA ALA A 74 -15.34 2.61 -16.21
C ALA A 74 -14.15 3.16 -15.41
N PHE A 75 -13.96 2.66 -14.19
CA PHE A 75 -12.83 3.01 -13.34
C PHE A 75 -11.49 2.69 -14.03
N ILE A 76 -11.33 1.47 -14.53
CA ILE A 76 -10.10 1.02 -15.22
C ILE A 76 -9.84 1.88 -16.46
N VAL A 77 -10.85 2.14 -17.28
CA VAL A 77 -10.72 2.95 -18.51
C VAL A 77 -10.22 4.36 -18.17
N ILE A 78 -10.78 5.00 -17.14
CA ILE A 78 -10.34 6.35 -16.72
C ILE A 78 -8.89 6.31 -16.24
N VAL A 79 -8.54 5.36 -15.37
CA VAL A 79 -7.16 5.23 -14.87
C VAL A 79 -6.19 5.02 -16.03
N VAL A 80 -6.48 4.10 -16.94
CA VAL A 80 -5.63 3.80 -18.10
C VAL A 80 -5.50 5.02 -19.02
N ALA A 81 -6.57 5.75 -19.28
CA ALA A 81 -6.54 6.96 -20.09
C ALA A 81 -5.60 8.02 -19.48
N VAL A 82 -5.69 8.25 -18.16
CA VAL A 82 -4.83 9.22 -17.46
C VAL A 82 -3.37 8.75 -17.42
N LEU A 83 -3.13 7.45 -17.18
CA LEU A 83 -1.78 6.87 -17.21
C LEU A 83 -1.15 6.99 -18.60
N LEU A 84 -1.93 6.82 -19.67
CA LEU A 84 -1.48 6.99 -21.05
C LEU A 84 -1.03 8.44 -21.30
N VAL A 85 -1.80 9.42 -20.84
CA VAL A 85 -1.42 10.84 -20.92
C VAL A 85 -0.14 11.11 -20.12
N GLY A 86 -0.06 10.60 -18.89
CA GLY A 86 1.15 10.71 -18.04
C GLY A 86 2.39 10.09 -18.70
N TRP A 87 2.23 8.96 -19.39
CA TRP A 87 3.31 8.33 -20.14
C TRP A 87 3.77 9.17 -21.33
N LEU A 88 2.85 9.79 -22.07
CA LEU A 88 3.20 10.73 -23.14
C LEU A 88 3.96 11.95 -22.61
N LEU A 89 3.49 12.55 -21.51
CA LEU A 89 4.18 13.66 -20.84
C LEU A 89 5.60 13.27 -20.38
N THR A 90 5.76 12.04 -19.90
CA THR A 90 7.05 11.47 -19.50
C THR A 90 8.01 11.32 -20.69
N LYS A 91 7.51 11.01 -21.88
CA LYS A 91 8.34 10.97 -23.10
C LYS A 91 8.76 12.37 -23.53
N VAL A 92 7.84 13.34 -23.52
CA VAL A 92 8.14 14.72 -23.91
C VAL A 92 9.15 15.36 -22.96
N SER A 93 9.04 15.10 -21.65
CA SER A 93 10.00 15.60 -20.65
C SER A 93 11.43 15.10 -20.88
N LYS A 94 11.61 13.94 -21.54
CA LYS A 94 12.93 13.46 -21.97
C LYS A 94 13.57 14.35 -23.02
N GLY A 95 12.79 14.83 -24.00
CA GLY A 95 13.30 15.76 -25.00
C GLY A 95 13.69 17.11 -24.40
N ILE A 96 12.87 17.65 -23.50
CA ILE A 96 13.10 18.95 -22.85
C ILE A 96 14.35 18.92 -21.96
N ALA A 97 14.55 17.85 -21.18
CA ALA A 97 15.70 17.71 -20.30
C ALA A 97 17.04 17.66 -21.06
N THR A 98 17.04 17.15 -22.29
CA THR A 98 18.23 17.11 -23.14
C THR A 98 18.58 18.48 -23.72
N ILE A 99 17.58 19.29 -24.06
CA ILE A 99 17.79 20.63 -24.65
C ILE A 99 18.23 21.65 -23.59
N THR A 100 17.69 21.55 -22.38
CA THR A 100 17.90 22.54 -21.32
C THR A 100 19.15 22.26 -20.46
N GLY A 101 19.77 21.08 -20.57
CA GLY A 101 20.90 20.68 -19.71
C GLY A 101 20.52 20.44 -18.24
N ILE A 102 19.26 20.65 -17.86
CA ILE A 102 18.72 20.50 -16.50
C ILE A 102 18.71 19.03 -16.04
N GLY A 103 18.82 18.08 -16.98
CA GLY A 103 18.81 16.64 -16.71
C GLY A 103 19.83 16.12 -15.68
N ILE A 104 20.86 16.91 -15.33
CA ILE A 104 21.82 16.59 -14.27
C ILE A 104 21.31 17.04 -12.88
N LEU A 105 20.66 18.20 -12.79
CA LEU A 105 20.04 18.75 -11.56
C LEU A 105 18.78 17.96 -11.15
N ASP A 106 18.11 17.30 -12.09
CA ASP A 106 16.90 16.50 -11.83
C ASP A 106 17.17 15.18 -11.06
N ARG A 107 18.42 14.69 -11.09
CA ARG A 107 18.83 13.41 -10.49
C ARG A 107 18.90 13.44 -8.97
N PRO A 108 19.54 14.43 -8.31
CA PRO A 108 19.56 14.50 -6.85
C PRO A 108 18.16 14.69 -6.25
N LEU A 109 17.26 15.42 -6.90
CA LEU A 109 15.85 15.49 -6.49
C LEU A 109 15.15 14.12 -6.60
N GLY A 110 15.56 13.30 -7.57
CA GLY A 110 15.09 11.92 -7.73
C GLY A 110 15.53 11.03 -6.57
N LEU A 111 16.71 11.26 -5.98
CA LEU A 111 17.16 10.53 -4.78
C LEU A 111 16.25 10.81 -3.58
N VAL A 112 15.96 12.09 -3.31
CA VAL A 112 15.08 12.49 -2.19
C VAL A 112 13.68 11.92 -2.39
N PHE A 113 13.14 12.02 -3.60
CA PHE A 113 11.83 11.49 -3.91
C PHE A 113 11.75 9.96 -3.80
N GLY A 114 12.76 9.25 -4.33
CA GLY A 114 12.85 7.80 -4.21
C GLY A 114 13.03 7.36 -2.76
N PHE A 115 13.72 8.13 -1.93
CA PHE A 115 13.82 7.87 -0.50
C PHE A 115 12.46 8.01 0.19
N VAL A 116 11.76 9.13 -0.04
CA VAL A 116 10.42 9.37 0.52
C VAL A 116 9.45 8.27 0.09
N ARG A 117 9.45 7.90 -1.19
CA ARG A 117 8.60 6.81 -1.70
C ARG A 117 9.00 5.46 -1.11
N GLY A 118 10.30 5.18 -1.00
CA GLY A 118 10.80 3.96 -0.36
C GLY A 118 10.29 3.83 1.06
N VAL A 119 10.42 4.89 1.87
CA VAL A 119 9.91 4.96 3.25
C VAL A 119 8.39 4.79 3.28
N LEU A 120 7.66 5.42 2.37
CA LEU A 120 6.20 5.27 2.28
C LEU A 120 5.80 3.81 2.01
N VAL A 121 6.43 3.18 1.03
CA VAL A 121 6.16 1.78 0.64
C VAL A 121 6.52 0.81 1.77
N THR A 122 7.65 1.01 2.44
CA THR A 122 8.03 0.17 3.59
C THR A 122 7.11 0.38 4.79
N THR A 123 6.65 1.61 5.05
CA THR A 123 5.64 1.90 6.07
C THR A 123 4.34 1.14 5.79
N LEU A 124 3.84 1.21 4.55
CA LEU A 124 2.63 0.48 4.15
C LEU A 124 2.79 -1.04 4.26
N MET A 125 3.97 -1.57 3.92
CA MET A 125 4.31 -2.99 4.14
C MET A 125 4.24 -3.36 5.63
N VAL A 126 4.84 -2.56 6.51
CA VAL A 126 4.80 -2.80 7.96
C VAL A 126 3.37 -2.73 8.49
N MET A 127 2.56 -1.74 8.06
CA MET A 127 1.15 -1.67 8.43
C MET A 127 0.38 -2.91 7.96
N LEU A 128 0.59 -3.38 6.73
CA LEU A 128 -0.07 -4.58 6.21
C LEU A 128 0.30 -5.84 7.00
N VAL A 129 1.57 -5.97 7.41
CA VAL A 129 2.03 -7.06 8.28
C VAL A 129 1.44 -6.95 9.69
N ASN A 130 1.25 -5.76 10.24
CA ASN A 130 0.53 -5.56 11.51
C ASN A 130 -0.94 -6.01 11.44
N VAL A 131 -1.63 -5.74 10.31
CA VAL A 131 -3.04 -6.10 10.14
C VAL A 131 -3.24 -7.60 9.82
N THR A 132 -2.24 -8.23 9.20
CA THR A 132 -2.27 -9.68 8.91
C THR A 132 -1.82 -10.45 10.16
N SER A 133 -2.43 -11.60 10.49
CA SER A 133 -2.08 -12.43 11.68
C SER A 133 -0.60 -12.91 11.77
N PHE A 134 0.27 -12.46 10.88
CA PHE A 134 1.74 -12.54 10.99
C PHE A 134 2.34 -11.64 12.09
N ALA A 135 1.56 -10.73 12.68
CA ALA A 135 1.99 -9.81 13.73
C ALA A 135 2.53 -10.48 15.03
N HIS A 136 2.21 -11.76 15.26
CA HIS A 136 2.64 -12.52 16.45
C HIS A 136 4.01 -13.20 16.32
N SER A 137 4.74 -12.92 15.24
CA SER A 137 6.03 -13.54 14.99
C SER A 137 7.20 -12.78 15.64
N TYR A 138 8.12 -13.50 16.28
CA TYR A 138 9.23 -12.94 17.08
C TYR A 138 10.19 -12.05 16.26
N TRP A 139 10.22 -12.17 14.93
CA TRP A 139 11.07 -11.37 14.05
C TRP A 139 10.51 -9.97 13.74
N PHE A 140 9.25 -9.69 14.07
CA PHE A 140 8.55 -8.44 13.76
C PHE A 140 8.39 -7.50 14.97
N VAL A 141 8.58 -8.01 16.20
CA VAL A 141 8.38 -7.25 17.44
C VAL A 141 9.61 -6.41 17.82
N ASP A 142 10.83 -6.87 17.49
CA ASP A 142 12.11 -6.24 17.90
C ASP A 142 12.81 -5.42 16.79
N SER A 143 12.16 -5.18 15.65
CA SER A 143 12.81 -4.53 14.50
C SER A 143 13.02 -3.02 14.70
N ALA A 144 14.27 -2.57 14.55
CA ALA A 144 14.65 -1.15 14.64
C ALA A 144 13.98 -0.29 13.56
N MET A 145 13.69 -0.88 12.38
CA MET A 145 12.93 -0.21 11.32
C MET A 145 11.49 0.06 11.74
N LYS A 146 10.84 -0.81 12.52
CA LYS A 146 9.49 -0.54 13.04
C LYS A 146 9.47 0.75 13.87
N THR A 147 10.41 0.87 14.81
CA THR A 147 10.55 2.08 15.64
C THR A 147 10.83 3.33 14.80
N ALA A 148 11.65 3.21 13.75
CA ALA A 148 11.92 4.33 12.83
C ALA A 148 10.71 4.71 11.97
N LEU A 149 9.83 3.76 11.64
CA LEU A 149 8.62 3.95 10.83
C LEU A 149 7.38 4.36 11.65
N ASN A 150 7.44 4.34 12.99
CA ASN A 150 6.34 4.78 13.86
C ASN A 150 5.86 6.22 13.55
N LYS A 151 6.78 7.14 13.27
CA LYS A 151 6.45 8.54 12.97
C LYS A 151 5.67 8.70 11.65
N PRO A 152 6.16 8.17 10.51
CA PRO A 152 5.38 8.21 9.27
C PRO A 152 4.08 7.40 9.37
N GLU A 153 4.04 6.30 10.12
CA GLU A 153 2.82 5.53 10.37
C GLU A 153 1.73 6.37 11.06
N GLN A 154 2.06 7.03 12.17
CA GLN A 154 1.12 7.91 12.89
C GLN A 154 0.62 9.06 12.01
N TRP A 155 1.49 9.60 11.17
CA TRP A 155 1.11 10.65 10.23
C TRP A 155 0.13 10.16 9.17
N ILE A 156 0.34 8.95 8.62
CA ILE A 156 -0.58 8.34 7.65
C ILE A 156 -1.94 8.01 8.29
N GLN A 157 -1.95 7.50 9.53
CA GLN A 157 -3.18 7.18 10.25
C GLN A 157 -4.11 8.39 10.43
N HIS A 158 -3.57 9.61 10.52
CA HIS A 158 -4.38 10.84 10.59
C HIS A 158 -5.21 11.12 9.32
N PHE A 159 -4.84 10.53 8.18
CA PHE A 159 -5.58 10.66 6.92
C PHE A 159 -6.50 9.48 6.65
N ILE A 160 -6.44 8.43 7.47
CA ILE A 160 -7.28 7.24 7.34
C ILE A 160 -8.52 7.45 8.23
N PRO A 161 -9.74 7.45 7.67
CA PRO A 161 -10.98 7.49 8.43
C PRO A 161 -11.08 6.33 9.45
N ASP A 162 -11.58 6.60 10.66
CA ASP A 162 -11.64 5.64 11.77
C ASP A 162 -12.39 4.33 11.43
N ASP A 163 -13.29 4.35 10.44
CA ASP A 163 -14.04 3.19 9.95
C ASP A 163 -13.17 2.13 9.25
N VAL A 164 -12.02 2.51 8.67
CA VAL A 164 -11.08 1.57 8.04
C VAL A 164 -10.20 0.88 9.09
N ILE A 165 -9.99 1.50 10.25
CA ILE A 165 -9.22 0.94 11.37
C ILE A 165 -10.04 -0.14 12.11
N ASP A 166 -11.38 -0.12 11.99
CA ASP A 166 -12.30 -1.06 12.64
C ASP A 166 -12.29 -2.49 12.03
N VAL A 167 -11.47 -2.73 11.00
CA VAL A 167 -11.26 -4.08 10.42
C VAL A 167 -10.61 -5.03 11.42
N SER A 168 -9.83 -4.53 12.39
CA SER A 168 -9.32 -5.32 13.51
C SER A 168 -10.44 -5.82 14.43
N ARG A 169 -11.50 -5.03 14.61
CA ARG A 169 -12.68 -5.37 15.41
C ARG A 169 -13.44 -6.57 14.85
N TRP A 170 -13.46 -6.73 13.52
CA TRP A 170 -14.03 -7.91 12.85
C TRP A 170 -13.23 -9.18 13.13
N ALA A 171 -11.89 -9.08 13.25
CA ALA A 171 -11.04 -10.19 13.65
C ALA A 171 -11.29 -10.58 15.12
N ASP A 172 -11.33 -9.61 16.03
CA ASP A 172 -11.63 -9.82 17.45
C ASP A 172 -13.05 -10.35 17.69
N HIS A 173 -14.01 -9.92 16.87
CA HIS A 173 -15.38 -10.42 16.94
C HIS A 173 -15.45 -11.91 16.54
N LYS A 174 -14.76 -12.29 15.46
CA LYS A 174 -14.71 -13.69 15.00
C LYS A 174 -14.10 -14.60 16.06
N GLU A 175 -13.01 -14.18 16.70
CA GLU A 175 -12.32 -14.98 17.72
C GLU A 175 -13.17 -15.17 18.99
N ARG A 176 -13.89 -14.12 19.44
CA ARG A 176 -14.85 -14.23 20.55
C ARG A 176 -16.00 -15.18 20.26
N VAL A 177 -16.52 -15.17 19.04
CA VAL A 177 -17.58 -16.08 18.62
C VAL A 177 -17.08 -17.53 18.60
N LEU A 178 -15.88 -17.77 18.05
CA LEU A 178 -15.29 -19.12 18.00
C LEU A 178 -15.02 -19.66 19.41
N ASN A 179 -14.48 -18.84 20.31
CA ASN A 179 -14.22 -19.23 21.70
C ASN A 179 -15.52 -19.46 22.49
N GLY A 180 -16.56 -18.65 22.24
CA GLY A 180 -17.89 -18.84 22.84
C GLY A 180 -18.58 -20.13 22.38
N VAL A 181 -18.46 -20.47 21.10
CA VAL A 181 -18.98 -21.74 20.56
C VAL A 181 -18.20 -22.92 21.13
N ALA A 182 -16.87 -22.85 21.19
CA ALA A 182 -16.02 -23.90 21.76
C ALA A 182 -16.35 -24.18 23.24
N SER A 183 -16.56 -23.13 24.03
CA SER A 183 -16.94 -23.27 25.44
C SER A 183 -18.36 -23.81 25.63
N ALA A 184 -19.31 -23.46 24.76
CA ALA A 184 -20.64 -24.08 24.76
C ALA A 184 -20.60 -25.59 24.48
N HIS A 185 -19.75 -26.03 23.55
CA HIS A 185 -19.56 -27.47 23.27
C HIS A 185 -18.97 -28.22 24.46
N GLN A 186 -18.05 -27.62 25.22
CA GLN A 186 -17.50 -28.23 26.43
C GLN A 186 -18.56 -28.37 27.54
N LEU A 187 -19.38 -27.35 27.76
CA LEU A 187 -20.46 -27.39 28.76
C LEU A 187 -21.51 -28.47 28.45
N ILE A 188 -21.83 -28.67 27.16
CA ILE A 188 -22.77 -29.72 26.74
C ILE A 188 -22.15 -31.12 26.92
N ALA A 189 -20.86 -31.29 26.62
CA ALA A 189 -20.17 -32.56 26.81
C ALA A 189 -20.10 -32.96 28.30
N GLU A 190 -19.79 -32.01 29.18
CA GLU A 190 -19.74 -32.22 30.63
C GLU A 190 -21.12 -32.58 31.22
N HIS A 191 -22.18 -31.92 30.76
CA HIS A 191 -23.56 -32.28 31.17
C HIS A 191 -23.99 -33.67 30.68
N THR A 192 -23.50 -34.11 29.51
CA THR A 192 -23.88 -35.41 28.92
C THR A 192 -23.16 -36.59 29.58
N GLU A 193 -21.95 -36.39 30.13
CA GLU A 193 -21.23 -37.43 30.90
C GLU A 193 -21.72 -37.54 32.37
N SER A 194 -22.42 -36.52 32.86
CA SER A 194 -22.96 -36.49 34.23
C SER A 194 -24.37 -37.10 34.39
N ALA A 195 -24.98 -37.56 33.29
CA ALA A 195 -26.33 -38.13 33.22
C ALA A 195 -26.30 -39.61 32.85
#